data_AF-A0A7N0V8M2-F1
#
_entry.id   AF-A0A7N0V8M2-F1
#
_cell.length_a   1.000
_cell.length_b   1.000
_cell.length_c   1.000
_cell.angle_alpha   90.00
_cell.angle_beta   90.00
_cell.angle_gamma   90.00
#
_symmetry.space_group_name_H-M   'P 1'
#
loop_
_entity.id
_entity.type
_entity.pdbx_description
1 polymer ?
#
loop_
_entity_poly.entity_id
_entity_poly.type
_entity_poly.pdbx_seq_one_letter_code
_entity_poly.pdbx_strand_id
1 'polypeptide(L)'
;MVEWAGGAGWIRINSTNYKLQQSHWHSPSEHTFNGRRYAMELHMVHQTDDPNAVYKVAVVGMLYKLGRPDPFIDELLKNVTLASDDEHSKGVRGAKEVDPNEIRVAGHRYYRYIGSLTMPPCTEGVIWTINRKVRTVSIAQLLSFREAVHDYAEMNARPVQDLNSRWIYYHDPRD
;
A
#
# COMPACT_ATOMS: atom_id res chain seq x y z
N MET A 1 2.70 4.78 8.85
CA MET A 1 3.35 3.66 8.12
C MET A 1 3.36 2.45 9.04
N VAL A 2 3.21 1.24 8.48
CA VAL A 2 3.34 -0.03 9.22
C VAL A 2 4.56 -0.77 8.67
N GLU A 3 5.53 -1.04 9.53
CA GLU A 3 6.69 -1.87 9.21
C GLU A 3 6.46 -3.30 9.67
N TRP A 4 6.84 -4.27 8.85
CA TRP A 4 6.60 -5.68 9.13
C TRP A 4 7.85 -6.36 9.70
N ALA A 5 7.80 -6.76 10.97
CA ALA A 5 8.84 -7.57 11.60
C ALA A 5 8.62 -9.07 11.30
N GLY A 6 9.69 -9.88 11.31
CA GLY A 6 9.57 -11.36 11.35
C GLY A 6 9.28 -12.10 10.04
N GLY A 7 9.17 -11.40 8.90
CA GLY A 7 8.96 -12.02 7.58
C GLY A 7 7.49 -12.10 7.18
N ALA A 8 6.95 -10.99 6.69
CA ALA A 8 5.55 -10.80 6.28
C ALA A 8 5.15 -11.46 4.94
N GLY A 9 5.84 -12.52 4.54
CA GLY A 9 5.66 -13.16 3.24
C GLY A 9 6.27 -12.38 2.07
N TRP A 10 5.91 -12.78 0.86
CA TRP A 10 6.51 -12.30 -0.37
C TRP A 10 5.57 -12.45 -1.56
N ILE A 11 5.83 -11.68 -2.62
CA ILE A 11 5.21 -11.85 -3.94
C ILE A 11 6.25 -12.36 -4.95
N ARG A 12 5.80 -13.14 -5.93
CA ARG A 12 6.65 -13.58 -7.06
C ARG A 12 6.34 -12.77 -8.31
N ILE A 13 7.38 -12.23 -8.96
CA ILE A 13 7.28 -11.59 -10.27
C ILE A 13 8.39 -12.13 -11.15
N ASN A 14 8.04 -12.77 -12.27
CA ASN A 14 8.99 -13.33 -13.25
C ASN A 14 10.13 -14.14 -12.60
N SER A 15 9.77 -15.07 -11.72
CA SER A 15 10.68 -15.92 -10.93
C SER A 15 11.42 -15.27 -9.76
N THR A 16 11.45 -13.94 -9.64
CA THR A 16 12.06 -13.23 -8.51
C THR A 16 11.07 -13.07 -7.36
N ASN A 17 11.55 -13.33 -6.13
CA ASN A 17 10.77 -13.15 -4.91
C ASN A 17 11.03 -11.76 -4.32
N TYR A 18 9.95 -11.03 -4.01
CA TYR A 18 9.98 -9.73 -3.36
C TYR A 18 9.29 -9.82 -2.00
N LYS A 19 10.06 -9.67 -0.91
CA LYS A 19 9.60 -9.75 0.48
C LYS A 19 8.85 -8.48 0.85
N LEU A 20 7.69 -8.60 1.49
CA LEU A 20 6.94 -7.45 2.00
C LEU A 20 7.72 -6.79 3.14
N GLN A 21 7.97 -5.49 3.04
CA GLN A 21 8.75 -4.71 4.01
C GLN A 21 7.83 -3.80 4.84
N GLN A 22 6.96 -3.05 4.15
CA GLN A 22 6.09 -2.08 4.80
C GLN A 22 4.79 -1.88 4.04
N SER A 23 3.80 -1.35 4.76
CA SER A 23 2.52 -0.91 4.23
C SER A 23 2.21 0.53 4.66
N HIS A 24 1.69 1.35 3.76
CA HIS A 24 1.27 2.72 4.08
C HIS A 24 0.08 3.16 3.23
N TRP A 25 -0.61 4.20 3.70
CA TRP A 25 -1.86 4.67 3.10
C TRP A 25 -1.75 6.12 2.67
N HIS A 26 -2.33 6.42 1.51
CA HIS A 26 -2.51 7.75 0.96
C HIS A 26 -4.00 8.11 0.90
N SER A 27 -4.35 9.34 1.24
CA SER A 27 -5.70 9.90 1.08
C SER A 27 -5.61 11.31 0.48
N PRO A 28 -6.20 11.56 -0.70
CA PRO A 28 -6.92 10.61 -1.57
C PRO A 28 -5.99 9.56 -2.20
N SER A 29 -6.50 8.69 -3.07
CA SER A 29 -5.62 7.80 -3.85
C SER A 29 -4.66 8.61 -4.72
N GLU A 30 -3.42 8.12 -4.88
CA GLU A 30 -2.43 8.72 -5.77
C GLU A 30 -2.72 8.34 -7.22
N HIS A 31 -3.08 7.08 -7.45
CA HIS A 31 -3.52 6.60 -8.75
C HIS A 31 -4.91 7.11 -9.10
N THR A 32 -5.14 7.31 -10.39
CA THR A 32 -6.46 7.59 -10.96
C THR A 32 -6.86 6.53 -11.96
N PHE A 33 -8.16 6.33 -12.11
CA PHE A 33 -8.74 5.51 -13.17
C PHE A 33 -9.65 6.39 -14.01
N ASN A 34 -9.31 6.57 -15.29
CA ASN A 34 -10.01 7.49 -16.20
C ASN A 34 -10.18 8.90 -15.59
N GLY A 35 -9.10 9.43 -15.00
CA GLY A 35 -9.09 10.76 -14.36
C GLY A 35 -9.75 10.82 -12.98
N ARG A 36 -10.38 9.74 -12.50
CA ARG A 36 -11.06 9.71 -11.19
C ARG A 36 -10.14 9.21 -10.09
N ARG A 37 -10.03 9.98 -9.00
CA ARG A 37 -9.41 9.54 -7.72
C ARG A 37 -10.39 8.76 -6.86
N TYR A 38 -9.83 7.90 -6.03
CA TYR A 38 -10.49 7.14 -4.98
C TYR A 38 -10.25 7.79 -3.61
N ALA A 39 -10.99 7.35 -2.60
CA ALA A 39 -10.96 7.96 -1.27
C ALA A 39 -9.61 7.73 -0.55
N MET A 40 -8.99 6.58 -0.80
CA MET A 40 -7.72 6.18 -0.19
C MET A 40 -7.03 5.12 -1.05
N GLU A 41 -5.74 4.96 -0.84
CA GLU A 41 -4.91 3.94 -1.49
C GLU A 41 -3.91 3.34 -0.50
N LEU A 42 -3.80 2.02 -0.48
CA LEU A 42 -2.76 1.29 0.25
C LEU A 42 -1.62 0.95 -0.71
N HIS A 43 -0.40 1.22 -0.28
CA HIS A 43 0.83 0.73 -0.90
C HIS A 43 1.48 -0.32 -0.02
N MET A 44 1.68 -1.51 -0.58
CA MET A 44 2.46 -2.59 0.03
C MET A 44 3.81 -2.66 -0.69
N VAL A 45 4.88 -2.27 0.00
CA VAL A 45 6.22 -2.16 -0.58
C VAL A 45 7.02 -3.42 -0.33
N HIS A 46 7.51 -4.00 -1.41
CA HIS A 46 8.28 -5.23 -1.40
C HIS A 46 9.68 -4.99 -1.96
N GLN A 47 10.66 -5.72 -1.43
CA GLN A 47 12.05 -5.65 -1.86
C GLN A 47 12.62 -7.04 -2.11
N THR A 48 13.55 -7.15 -3.04
CA THR A 48 14.26 -8.40 -3.34
C THR A 48 15.76 -8.27 -3.05
N ASP A 49 16.31 -9.32 -2.45
CA ASP A 49 17.75 -9.47 -2.21
C ASP A 49 18.47 -10.15 -3.38
N ASP A 50 17.73 -10.57 -4.42
CA ASP A 50 18.29 -11.22 -5.61
C ASP A 50 19.24 -10.24 -6.33
N PRO A 51 20.56 -10.52 -6.39
CA PRO A 51 21.51 -9.61 -7.01
C PRO A 51 21.23 -9.39 -8.50
N ASN A 52 20.61 -10.36 -9.17
CA ASN A 52 20.33 -10.34 -10.61
C ASN A 52 19.01 -9.67 -10.96
N ALA A 53 18.18 -9.31 -9.98
CA ALA A 53 16.92 -8.63 -10.24
C ALA A 53 17.17 -7.24 -10.85
N VAL A 54 16.59 -7.01 -12.02
CA VAL A 54 16.65 -5.72 -12.75
C VAL A 54 16.07 -4.58 -11.91
N TYR A 55 14.92 -4.84 -11.27
CA TYR A 55 14.25 -3.90 -10.38
C TYR A 55 14.26 -4.45 -8.96
N LYS A 56 14.70 -3.65 -7.99
CA LYS A 56 14.84 -4.11 -6.60
C LYS A 56 13.57 -3.93 -5.77
N VAL A 57 12.64 -3.09 -6.24
CA VAL A 57 11.43 -2.69 -5.52
C VAL A 57 10.20 -3.01 -6.34
N ALA A 58 9.20 -3.60 -5.68
CA ALA A 58 7.88 -3.83 -6.23
C ALA A 58 6.81 -3.32 -5.26
N VAL A 59 5.82 -2.58 -5.76
CA VAL A 59 4.72 -2.05 -4.96
C VAL A 59 3.40 -2.62 -5.45
N VAL A 60 2.60 -3.13 -4.52
CA VAL A 60 1.21 -3.53 -4.78
C VAL A 60 0.29 -2.45 -4.23
N GLY A 61 -0.52 -1.87 -5.10
CA GLY A 61 -1.50 -0.82 -4.79
C GLY A 61 -2.91 -1.38 -4.69
N MET A 62 -3.64 -1.01 -3.63
CA MET A 62 -5.06 -1.31 -3.45
C MET A 62 -5.86 -0.01 -3.26
N LEU A 63 -6.88 0.19 -4.09
CA LEU A 63 -7.74 1.37 -4.02
C LEU A 63 -8.94 1.16 -3.11
N TYR A 64 -9.39 2.23 -2.45
CA TYR A 64 -10.57 2.23 -1.58
C TYR A 64 -11.58 3.30 -1.99
N LYS A 65 -12.84 2.92 -2.11
CA LYS A 65 -13.97 3.86 -2.13
C LYS A 65 -14.63 3.91 -0.76
N LEU A 66 -15.37 4.98 -0.46
CA LEU A 66 -16.20 5.02 0.74
C LEU A 66 -17.25 3.90 0.70
N GLY A 67 -17.45 3.24 1.84
CA GLY A 67 -18.41 2.15 1.98
C GLY A 67 -18.34 1.51 3.36
N ARG A 68 -18.48 0.18 3.40
CA ARG A 68 -18.38 -0.60 4.65
C ARG A 68 -16.96 -0.52 5.21
N PRO A 69 -16.80 -0.62 6.54
CA PRO A 69 -15.48 -0.73 7.17
C PRO A 69 -14.65 -1.86 6.57
N ASP A 70 -13.36 -1.60 6.40
CA ASP A 70 -12.39 -2.64 6.03
C ASP A 70 -11.96 -3.41 7.29
N PRO A 71 -12.17 -4.74 7.38
CA PRO A 71 -11.87 -5.48 8.60
C PRO A 71 -10.40 -5.44 9.02
N PHE A 72 -9.48 -5.40 8.05
CA PHE A 72 -8.05 -5.33 8.33
C PHE A 72 -7.68 -3.97 8.95
N ILE A 73 -8.31 -2.89 8.47
CA ILE A 73 -8.10 -1.56 9.05
C ILE A 73 -8.65 -1.50 10.48
N ASP A 74 -9.78 -2.14 10.77
CA ASP A 74 -10.31 -2.20 12.14
C ASP A 74 -9.34 -2.92 13.10
N GLU A 75 -8.73 -4.01 12.65
CA GLU A 75 -7.71 -4.71 13.43
C GLU A 75 -6.46 -3.87 13.65
N LEU A 76 -5.97 -3.24 12.57
CA LEU A 76 -4.80 -2.38 12.64
C LEU A 76 -5.00 -1.22 13.61
N LEU A 77 -6.13 -0.51 13.52
CA LEU A 77 -6.41 0.66 14.36
C LEU A 77 -6.54 0.27 15.84
N LYS A 78 -7.15 -0.87 16.17
CA LYS A 78 -7.20 -1.37 17.56
C LYS A 78 -5.82 -1.54 18.17
N ASN A 79 -4.87 -2.08 17.40
CA ASN A 79 -3.50 -2.30 17.88
C ASN A 79 -2.73 -0.99 18.02
N VAL A 80 -3.01 0.03 17.20
CA VAL A 80 -2.41 1.36 17.32
C VAL A 80 -2.93 2.07 18.58
N THR A 81 -4.24 2.05 18.85
CA THR A 81 -4.82 2.67 20.05
C THR A 81 -4.30 2.03 21.34
N LEU A 82 -4.15 0.70 21.37
CA LEU A 82 -3.58 0.00 22.52
C LEU A 82 -2.11 0.38 22.79
N ALA A 83 -1.35 0.76 21.74
CA ALA A 83 0.03 1.18 21.89
C ALA A 83 0.20 2.64 22.36
N SER A 84 -0.81 3.50 22.15
CA SER A 84 -0.77 4.89 22.60
C SER A 84 -1.12 5.08 24.08
N ASP A 85 -1.78 4.10 24.70
CA ASP A 85 -2.17 4.15 26.12
C ASP A 85 -1.02 3.75 27.08
N ASP A 86 0.10 3.25 26.56
CA ASP A 86 1.28 2.81 27.32
C ASP A 86 2.48 3.78 27.12
N GLU A 87 2.47 4.93 27.82
CA GLU A 87 3.49 6.00 27.71
C GLU A 87 4.94 5.56 28.00
N HIS A 88 5.17 4.34 28.51
CA HIS A 88 6.50 3.86 28.93
C HIS A 88 7.20 2.92 27.95
N SER A 89 6.63 2.62 26.78
CA SER A 89 7.26 1.71 25.80
C SER A 89 7.75 2.44 24.55
N LYS A 90 8.98 2.97 24.60
CA LYS A 90 9.75 3.32 23.39
C LYS A 90 10.13 2.04 22.65
N GLY A 91 9.20 1.58 21.81
CA GLY A 91 9.32 0.34 21.05
C GLY A 91 8.15 -0.58 21.39
N VAL A 92 7.25 -0.73 20.43
CA VAL A 92 6.04 -1.56 20.51
C VAL A 92 6.43 -3.00 20.82
N ARG A 93 6.48 -3.34 22.11
CA ARG A 93 6.53 -4.72 22.61
C ARG A 93 5.13 -5.03 23.14
N GLY A 94 4.23 -5.44 22.25
CA GLY A 94 2.89 -5.88 22.68
C GLY A 94 1.73 -5.65 21.70
N ALA A 95 1.93 -4.99 20.55
CA ALA A 95 0.91 -5.02 19.52
C ALA A 95 0.67 -6.47 19.12
N LYS A 96 -0.60 -6.92 19.15
CA LYS A 96 -0.98 -8.21 18.54
C LYS A 96 -0.36 -8.26 17.15
N GLU A 97 0.28 -9.37 16.87
CA GLU A 97 0.92 -9.66 15.59
C GLU A 97 -0.15 -9.51 14.49
N VAL A 98 -0.15 -8.38 13.77
CA VAL A 98 -1.08 -8.14 12.66
C VAL A 98 -0.62 -9.05 11.53
N ASP A 99 -1.49 -9.92 11.04
CA ASP A 99 -1.14 -10.79 9.91
C ASP A 99 -1.34 -10.04 8.57
N PRO A 100 -0.26 -9.77 7.80
CA PRO A 100 -0.36 -9.12 6.49
C PRO A 100 -1.22 -9.92 5.49
N ASN A 101 -1.42 -11.22 5.68
CA ASN A 101 -2.30 -12.04 4.83
C ASN A 101 -3.77 -11.59 4.93
N GLU A 102 -4.15 -10.97 6.05
CA GLU A 102 -5.51 -10.45 6.24
C GLU A 102 -5.81 -9.22 5.38
N ILE A 103 -4.78 -8.56 4.84
CA ILE A 103 -4.96 -7.56 3.80
C ILE A 103 -5.73 -8.18 2.63
N ARG A 104 -5.60 -9.49 2.36
CA ARG A 104 -6.33 -10.21 1.30
C ARG A 104 -6.32 -9.42 -0.02
N VAL A 105 -5.20 -9.44 -0.75
CA VAL A 105 -5.09 -8.82 -2.08
C VAL A 105 -6.18 -9.41 -2.98
N ALA A 106 -7.30 -8.68 -3.06
CA ALA A 106 -8.54 -9.24 -3.57
C ALA A 106 -8.56 -9.10 -5.08
N GLY A 107 -8.80 -10.20 -5.80
CA GLY A 107 -8.93 -10.18 -7.25
C GLY A 107 -7.59 -10.36 -7.99
N HIS A 108 -7.68 -11.03 -9.13
CA HIS A 108 -6.54 -11.46 -9.93
C HIS A 108 -6.25 -10.53 -11.13
N ARG A 109 -7.07 -9.48 -11.30
CA ARG A 109 -6.94 -8.48 -12.36
C ARG A 109 -6.18 -7.28 -11.86
N TYR A 110 -5.15 -6.88 -12.58
CA TYR A 110 -4.31 -5.75 -12.17
C TYR A 110 -3.67 -5.06 -13.36
N TYR A 111 -3.21 -3.84 -13.11
CA TYR A 111 -2.36 -3.10 -14.03
C TYR A 111 -0.92 -3.18 -13.56
N ARG A 112 0.02 -3.33 -14.50
CA ARG A 112 1.45 -3.46 -14.24
C ARG A 112 2.21 -2.44 -15.08
N TYR A 113 3.07 -1.66 -14.44
CA TYR A 113 3.95 -0.72 -15.14
C TYR A 113 5.24 -0.47 -14.33
N ILE A 114 6.25 0.12 -14.97
CA ILE A 114 7.47 0.58 -14.30
C ILE A 114 7.36 2.08 -14.03
N GLY A 115 7.57 2.47 -12.78
CA GLY A 115 7.47 3.85 -12.33
C GLY A 115 8.50 4.18 -11.27
N SER A 116 8.12 5.04 -10.33
CA SER A 116 8.96 5.52 -9.24
C SER A 116 8.28 5.43 -7.88
N LEU A 117 9.03 5.71 -6.82
CA LEU A 117 8.46 6.04 -5.52
C LEU A 117 7.63 7.33 -5.61
N THR A 118 6.54 7.39 -4.84
CA THR A 118 5.64 8.55 -4.81
C THR A 118 6.02 9.58 -3.75
N MET A 119 7.02 9.28 -2.92
CA MET A 119 7.67 10.20 -1.99
C MET A 119 9.14 10.43 -2.38
N PRO A 120 9.76 11.57 -2.00
CA PRO A 120 11.19 11.80 -2.17
C PRO A 120 12.05 10.64 -1.63
N PRO A 121 13.14 10.26 -2.33
CA PRO A 121 13.75 10.93 -3.47
C PRO A 121 13.14 10.56 -4.85
N CYS A 122 11.92 10.01 -4.89
CA CYS A 122 11.21 9.69 -6.13
C CYS A 122 11.98 8.71 -7.04
N THR A 123 12.76 7.80 -6.45
CA THR A 123 13.59 6.82 -7.16
C THR A 123 12.77 6.03 -8.19
N GLU A 124 13.24 5.99 -9.44
CA GLU A 124 12.63 5.23 -10.53
C GLU A 124 12.99 3.72 -10.46
N GLY A 125 12.46 2.92 -11.40
CA GLY A 125 12.70 1.48 -11.46
C GLY A 125 11.86 0.68 -10.46
N VAL A 126 10.68 1.19 -10.10
CA VAL A 126 9.72 0.51 -9.22
C VAL A 126 8.71 -0.26 -10.06
N ILE A 127 8.55 -1.56 -9.79
CA ILE A 127 7.50 -2.37 -10.39
C ILE A 127 6.17 -2.07 -9.68
N TRP A 128 5.25 -1.40 -10.36
CA TRP A 128 3.92 -1.12 -9.82
C TRP A 128 2.90 -2.17 -10.23
N THR A 129 2.12 -2.67 -9.27
CA THR A 129 0.98 -3.57 -9.50
C THR A 129 -0.27 -2.97 -8.86
N ILE A 130 -1.15 -2.35 -9.65
CA ILE A 130 -2.38 -1.73 -9.13
C ILE A 130 -3.54 -2.70 -9.32
N ASN A 131 -4.10 -3.17 -8.22
CA ASN A 131 -5.23 -4.09 -8.26
C ASN A 131 -6.48 -3.39 -8.82
N ARG A 132 -7.17 -4.05 -9.76
CA ARG A 132 -8.39 -3.50 -10.37
C ARG A 132 -9.58 -3.53 -9.42
N LYS A 133 -9.60 -4.44 -8.44
CA LYS A 133 -10.69 -4.55 -7.47
C LYS A 133 -10.55 -3.45 -6.41
N VAL A 134 -11.54 -2.57 -6.38
CA VAL A 134 -11.65 -1.49 -5.40
C VAL A 134 -12.26 -2.02 -4.10
N ARG A 135 -11.56 -1.81 -2.99
CA ARG A 135 -12.02 -2.11 -1.63
C ARG A 135 -12.92 -1.01 -1.09
N THR A 136 -13.48 -1.22 0.09
CA THR A 136 -14.27 -0.20 0.80
C THR A 136 -13.59 0.18 2.09
N VAL A 137 -13.69 1.46 2.45
CA VAL A 137 -13.27 1.99 3.76
C VAL A 137 -14.42 2.82 4.33
N SER A 138 -14.64 2.79 5.64
CA SER A 138 -15.63 3.66 6.26
C SER A 138 -15.10 5.09 6.40
N ILE A 139 -16.00 6.07 6.55
CA ILE A 139 -15.58 7.47 6.81
C ILE A 139 -14.78 7.55 8.12
N ALA A 140 -15.22 6.85 9.17
CA ALA A 140 -14.51 6.83 10.45
C ALA A 140 -13.08 6.32 10.31
N GLN A 141 -12.88 5.18 9.63
CA GLN A 141 -11.55 4.63 9.37
C GLN A 141 -10.66 5.58 8.56
N LEU A 142 -11.22 6.23 7.52
CA LEU A 142 -10.50 7.21 6.72
C LEU A 142 -10.04 8.39 7.57
N LEU A 143 -10.90 8.90 8.45
CA LEU A 143 -10.57 10.01 9.34
C LEU A 143 -9.48 9.62 10.35
N SER A 144 -9.50 8.40 10.90
CA SER A 144 -8.44 7.91 11.78
C SER A 144 -7.06 7.92 11.10
N PHE A 145 -6.97 7.56 9.82
CA PHE A 145 -5.70 7.67 9.08
C PHE A 145 -5.27 9.11 8.84
N ARG A 146 -6.21 10.03 8.56
CA ARG A 146 -5.90 11.45 8.35
C ARG A 146 -5.40 12.11 9.63
N GLU A 147 -5.98 11.76 10.78
CA GLU A 147 -5.53 12.25 12.07
C GLU A 147 -4.12 11.77 12.39
N ALA A 148 -3.77 10.52 12.08
CA ALA A 148 -2.44 9.97 12.32
C ALA A 148 -1.33 10.59 11.45
N VAL A 149 -1.67 11.23 10.32
CA VAL A 149 -0.71 11.90 9.44
C VAL A 149 -0.45 13.31 9.99
N HIS A 150 0.43 13.39 10.99
CA HIS A 150 0.86 14.63 11.67
C HIS A 150 1.90 15.44 10.86
N ASP A 151 1.85 15.44 9.53
CA ASP A 151 2.88 16.05 8.67
C ASP A 151 2.48 17.42 8.07
N TYR A 152 1.46 18.06 8.63
CA TYR A 152 0.87 19.33 8.17
C TYR A 152 0.20 19.27 6.78
N ALA A 153 0.19 18.12 6.11
CA ALA A 153 -0.47 17.98 4.82
C ALA A 153 -1.93 17.55 5.01
N GLU A 154 -2.87 18.38 4.54
CA GLU A 154 -4.30 17.99 4.48
C GLU A 154 -4.53 16.74 3.60
N MET A 155 -3.61 16.49 2.67
CA MET A 155 -3.57 15.35 1.76
C MET A 155 -2.13 14.92 1.55
N ASN A 156 -1.86 13.62 1.68
CA ASN A 156 -0.53 13.04 1.46
C ASN A 156 -0.42 12.35 0.10
N ALA A 157 -1.18 12.81 -0.91
CA ALA A 157 -1.26 12.19 -2.22
C ALA A 157 -0.53 13.01 -3.28
N ARG A 158 0.53 12.46 -3.87
CA ARG A 158 1.25 13.09 -4.99
C ARG A 158 0.31 13.33 -6.18
N PRO A 159 0.45 14.46 -6.90
CA PRO A 159 -0.25 14.69 -8.16
C PRO A 159 0.07 13.61 -9.20
N VAL A 160 -0.88 13.33 -10.09
CA VAL A 160 -0.65 12.44 -11.24
C VAL A 160 0.51 12.98 -12.06
N GLN A 161 1.41 12.09 -12.48
CA GLN A 161 2.58 12.43 -13.30
C GLN A 161 2.34 11.96 -14.74
N ASP A 162 3.01 12.59 -15.70
CA ASP A 162 2.92 12.26 -17.11
C ASP A 162 3.33 10.81 -17.40
N LEU A 163 2.67 10.19 -18.39
CA LEU A 163 2.95 8.81 -18.76
C LEU A 163 4.27 8.65 -19.52
N ASN A 164 4.77 9.70 -20.18
CA ASN A 164 6.03 9.71 -20.93
C ASN A 164 6.25 8.45 -21.79
N SER A 165 5.19 8.03 -22.50
CA SER A 165 5.17 6.85 -23.39
C SER A 165 5.37 5.48 -22.71
N ARG A 166 5.32 5.39 -21.37
CA ARG A 166 5.44 4.12 -20.66
C ARG A 166 4.26 3.19 -20.97
N TRP A 167 4.55 1.90 -21.13
CA TRP A 167 3.53 0.88 -21.27
C TRP A 167 2.87 0.57 -19.93
N ILE A 168 1.54 0.47 -19.94
CA ILE A 168 0.75 -0.04 -18.82
C ILE A 168 0.11 -1.35 -19.30
N TYR A 169 0.57 -2.45 -18.74
CA TYR A 169 0.04 -3.78 -19.03
C TYR A 169 -1.20 -4.02 -18.17
N TYR A 170 -2.24 -4.59 -18.75
CA TYR A 170 -3.40 -5.07 -18.02
C TYR A 170 -3.39 -6.60 -18.03
N HIS A 171 -3.53 -7.20 -16.85
CA HIS A 171 -3.62 -8.65 -16.68
C HIS A 171 -5.04 -9.03 -16.25
N ASP A 172 -5.62 -10.00 -16.96
CA ASP A 172 -6.86 -10.68 -16.61
C ASP A 172 -6.61 -12.19 -16.73
N PRO A 173 -6.79 -12.99 -15.65
CA PRO A 173 -6.50 -14.43 -15.69
C PRO A 173 -7.48 -15.25 -16.56
N ARG A 174 -8.46 -14.60 -17.19
CA ARG A 174 -9.43 -15.26 -18.10
C ARG A 174 -9.05 -15.09 -19.57
N ASP A 175 -8.07 -14.24 -19.84
CA ASP A 175 -7.48 -14.02 -21.15
C ASP A 175 -6.19 -14.86 -21.23
#